data_AF-A0A2V7X1F7-F1
#
_entry.id   AF-A0A2V7X1F7-F1
#
_cell.length_a   1.000
_cell.length_b   1.000
_cell.length_c   1.000
_cell.angle_alpha   90.00
_cell.angle_beta   90.00
_cell.angle_gamma   90.00
#
_symmetry.space_group_name_H-M   'P 1'
#
loop_
_entity.id
_entity.type
_entity.pdbx_description
1 polymer ?
#
loop_
_entity_poly.entity_id
_entity_poly.type
_entity_poly.pdbx_seq_one_letter_code
_entity_poly.pdbx_strand_id
1 'polypeptide(L)'
;MSLAVPVSEVDDVARRAESWTPQEILDWALDRFHPRISFASSFGVEDVAVIHMLSQLNKDARVFTLDTGRLPAETYDVMERIRDAYGTKI
;
A
#
# COMPACT_ATOMS: atom_id res chain seq x y z
N MET A 1 -6.09 23.29 3.13
CA MET A 1 -4.80 22.77 2.62
C MET A 1 -5.06 22.27 1.20
N SER A 2 -4.50 22.93 0.20
CA SER A 2 -4.73 22.60 -1.21
C SER A 2 -4.19 21.20 -1.52
N LEU A 3 -5.00 20.37 -2.19
CA LEU A 3 -4.61 19.06 -2.72
C LEU A 3 -3.88 19.15 -4.07
N ALA A 4 -3.61 20.37 -4.55
CA ALA A 4 -2.89 20.55 -5.80
C ALA A 4 -1.41 20.19 -5.61
N VAL A 5 -1.07 18.92 -5.80
CA VAL A 5 0.29 18.50 -6.13
C VAL A 5 0.55 19.00 -7.55
N PRO A 6 1.50 19.92 -7.77
CA PRO A 6 1.80 20.39 -9.12
C PRO A 6 2.25 19.22 -10.00
N VAL A 7 1.86 19.21 -11.28
CA VAL A 7 2.30 18.16 -12.22
C VAL A 7 3.83 18.06 -12.27
N SER A 8 4.53 19.20 -12.18
CA SER A 8 5.99 19.24 -12.10
C SER A 8 6.56 18.44 -10.93
N GLU A 9 5.89 18.46 -9.78
CA GLU A 9 6.31 17.69 -8.61
C GLU A 9 6.11 16.19 -8.84
N VAL A 10 5.01 15.79 -9.49
CA VAL A 10 4.78 14.38 -9.86
C VAL A 10 5.89 13.89 -10.79
N ASP A 11 6.26 14.67 -11.81
CA ASP A 11 7.32 14.33 -12.76
C ASP A 11 8.70 14.24 -12.08
N ASP A 12 8.98 15.15 -11.15
CA ASP A 12 10.23 15.15 -10.38
C ASP A 12 10.35 13.91 -9.49
N VAL A 13 9.27 13.54 -8.79
CA VAL A 13 9.25 12.34 -7.95
C VAL A 13 9.38 11.08 -8.80
N ALA A 14 8.62 10.98 -9.90
CA ALA A 14 8.69 9.82 -10.79
C ALA A 14 10.11 9.57 -11.30
N ARG A 15 10.80 10.62 -11.77
CA ARG A 15 12.20 10.51 -12.22
C ARG A 15 13.15 10.03 -11.13
N ARG A 16 12.98 10.50 -9.89
CA ARG A 16 13.82 10.07 -8.77
C ARG A 16 13.54 8.63 -8.36
N ALA A 17 12.28 8.23 -8.38
CA ALA A 17 11.82 6.90 -7.99
C ALA A 17 12.34 5.77 -8.88
N GLU A 18 12.73 6.05 -10.14
CA GLU A 18 13.39 5.07 -11.03
C GLU A 18 14.68 4.46 -10.43
N SER A 19 15.32 5.16 -9.49
CA SER A 19 16.53 4.69 -8.80
C SER A 19 16.26 4.07 -7.43
N TRP A 20 15.01 4.10 -6.97
CA TRP A 20 14.62 3.65 -5.63
C TRP A 20 14.23 2.18 -5.62
N THR A 21 14.51 1.54 -4.50
CA THR A 21 13.91 0.25 -4.14
C THR A 21 12.41 0.42 -3.86
N PRO A 22 11.61 -0.66 -3.95
CA PRO A 22 10.20 -0.62 -3.56
C PRO A 22 9.99 -0.08 -2.14
N GLN A 23 10.84 -0.47 -1.20
CA GLN A 23 10.77 0.01 0.19
C GLN A 23 11.00 1.52 0.30
N GLU A 24 11.96 2.08 -0.44
CA GLU A 24 12.20 3.54 -0.45
C GLU A 24 11.01 4.31 -1.04
N ILE A 25 10.33 3.75 -2.06
CA ILE A 25 9.10 4.34 -2.61
C ILE A 25 7.99 4.34 -1.55
N LEU A 26 7.79 3.21 -0.86
CA LEU A 26 6.76 3.06 0.16
C LEU A 26 7.03 3.96 1.37
N ASP A 27 8.27 4.03 1.83
CA ASP A 27 8.71 4.88 2.95
C ASP A 27 8.45 6.36 2.62
N TRP A 28 8.89 6.82 1.44
CA TRP A 28 8.61 8.19 0.97
C TRP A 28 7.10 8.50 0.92
N ALA A 29 6.29 7.55 0.43
CA ALA A 29 4.84 7.72 0.34
C ALA A 29 4.18 7.79 1.73
N LEU A 30 4.64 6.97 2.67
CA LEU A 30 4.17 6.98 4.06
C LEU A 30 4.53 8.29 4.76
N ASP A 31 5.79 8.72 4.68
CA ASP A 31 6.27 9.98 5.27
C ASP A 31 5.47 11.20 4.79
N ARG A 32 5.12 11.21 3.50
CA ARG A 32 4.46 12.35 2.89
C ARG A 32 2.94 12.35 3.08
N PHE A 33 2.31 11.18 3.02
CA PHE A 33 0.86 11.09 2.87
C PHE A 33 0.14 10.35 3.99
N HIS A 34 0.82 9.61 4.87
CA HIS A 34 0.15 8.97 6.02
C HIS A 34 -0.44 10.04 6.95
N PRO A 35 -1.64 9.83 7.54
CA PRO A 35 -2.54 8.66 7.43
C PRO A 35 -3.56 8.73 6.28
N ARG A 36 -3.37 9.65 5.33
CA ARG A 36 -4.30 9.91 4.21
C ARG A 36 -4.09 8.99 3.01
N ILE A 37 -2.96 8.29 2.93
CA ILE A 37 -2.71 7.25 1.92
C ILE A 37 -3.16 5.88 2.44
N SER A 38 -3.64 5.04 1.53
CA SER A 38 -3.97 3.64 1.78
C SER A 38 -3.60 2.81 0.55
N PHE A 39 -3.09 1.61 0.77
CA PHE A 39 -2.79 0.65 -0.29
C PHE A 39 -4.05 -0.13 -0.67
N ALA A 40 -4.44 -0.05 -1.95
CA ALA A 40 -5.53 -0.84 -2.51
C ALA A 40 -4.97 -2.21 -2.93
N SER A 41 -5.56 -3.30 -2.45
CA SER A 41 -5.09 -4.67 -2.71
C SER A 41 -6.23 -5.56 -3.19
N SER A 42 -5.95 -6.35 -4.24
CA SER A 42 -6.76 -7.50 -4.65
C SER A 42 -6.18 -8.82 -4.14
N PHE A 43 -5.09 -8.75 -3.37
CA PHE A 43 -4.39 -9.89 -2.74
C PHE A 43 -3.72 -10.82 -3.76
N GLY A 44 -3.29 -10.27 -4.89
CA GLY A 44 -2.32 -10.92 -5.77
C GLY A 44 -0.97 -11.13 -5.07
N VAL A 45 -0.09 -11.91 -5.68
CA VAL A 45 1.22 -12.25 -5.09
C VAL A 45 2.06 -10.98 -4.88
N GLU A 46 2.02 -10.06 -5.84
CA GLU A 46 2.66 -8.76 -5.81
C GLU A 46 2.08 -7.86 -4.71
N ASP A 47 0.77 -7.85 -4.53
CA ASP A 47 0.11 -7.06 -3.49
C ASP A 47 0.53 -7.56 -2.11
N VAL A 48 0.59 -8.88 -1.92
CA VAL A 48 1.04 -9.48 -0.66
C VAL A 48 2.49 -9.11 -0.36
N ALA A 49 3.35 -9.03 -1.38
CA ALA A 49 4.72 -8.56 -1.20
C ALA A 49 4.77 -7.09 -0.74
N VAL A 50 3.93 -6.22 -1.32
CA VAL A 50 3.82 -4.81 -0.89
C VAL A 50 3.25 -4.71 0.53
N ILE A 51 2.24 -5.50 0.88
CA ILE A 51 1.68 -5.56 2.24
C ILE A 51 2.74 -6.00 3.24
N HIS A 52 3.56 -6.99 2.90
CA HIS A 52 4.68 -7.41 3.72
C HIS A 52 5.63 -6.23 3.96
N MET A 53 6.08 -5.54 2.91
CA MET A 53 6.97 -4.38 3.03
C MET A 53 6.36 -3.25 3.88
N LEU A 54 5.10 -2.90 3.63
CA LEU A 54 4.36 -1.91 4.43
C LEU A 54 4.31 -2.29 5.90
N SER A 55 4.07 -3.57 6.21
CA SER A 55 4.03 -4.06 7.60
C SER A 55 5.36 -3.96 8.32
N GLN A 56 6.48 -3.93 7.60
CA GLN A 56 7.82 -3.74 8.18
C GLN A 56 8.15 -2.25 8.38
N LEU A 57 7.65 -1.38 7.49
CA LEU A 57 7.90 0.06 7.54
C LEU A 57 7.00 0.78 8.55
N ASN A 58 5.69 0.51 8.54
CA ASN A 58 4.72 1.17 9.41
C ASN A 58 3.55 0.22 9.75
N LYS A 59 3.42 -0.14 11.04
CA LYS A 59 2.34 -1.02 11.53
C LYS A 59 0.94 -0.40 11.41
N ASP A 60 0.86 0.91 11.30
CA ASP A 60 -0.39 1.65 11.07
C ASP A 60 -0.61 1.98 9.59
N ALA A 61 0.17 1.39 8.67
CA ALA A 61 -0.09 1.48 7.23
C ALA A 61 -1.47 0.88 6.93
N ARG A 62 -2.25 1.59 6.10
CA ARG A 62 -3.64 1.24 5.82
C ARG A 62 -3.73 0.44 4.53
N VAL A 63 -4.38 -0.72 4.58
CA VAL A 63 -4.67 -1.56 3.41
C VAL A 63 -6.19 -1.65 3.29
N PHE A 64 -6.70 -1.62 2.06
CA PHE A 64 -8.12 -1.86 1.82
C PHE A 64 -8.30 -2.69 0.55
N THR A 65 -9.46 -3.31 0.45
CA THR A 65 -9.92 -3.98 -0.76
C THR A 65 -11.33 -3.53 -1.12
N LEU A 66 -11.70 -3.71 -2.38
CA LEU A 66 -13.08 -3.52 -2.82
C LEU A 66 -13.78 -4.88 -2.77
N ASP A 67 -14.52 -5.14 -1.69
CA ASP A 67 -15.33 -6.35 -1.59
C ASP A 67 -16.57 -6.23 -2.49
N THR A 68 -16.53 -6.96 -3.60
CA THR A 68 -17.64 -7.00 -4.58
C THR A 68 -18.81 -7.88 -4.11
N GLY A 69 -18.64 -8.63 -3.03
CA GLY A 69 -19.56 -9.68 -2.58
C GLY A 69 -19.48 -10.96 -3.43
N ARG A 70 -18.50 -11.07 -4.33
CA ARG A 70 -18.30 -12.20 -5.25
C ARG A 70 -16.83 -12.61 -5.41
N LEU A 71 -15.98 -12.26 -4.45
CA LEU A 71 -14.58 -12.71 -4.47
C LEU A 71 -14.50 -14.23 -4.24
N PRO A 72 -13.46 -14.90 -4.76
CA PRO A 72 -13.18 -16.29 -4.41
C PRO A 72 -13.05 -16.47 -2.89
N ALA A 73 -13.46 -17.62 -2.37
CA ALA A 73 -13.33 -17.93 -0.94
C ALA A 73 -11.86 -17.85 -0.49
N GLU A 74 -10.96 -18.31 -1.35
CA GLU A 74 -9.52 -18.26 -1.15
C GLU A 74 -8.98 -16.84 -0.99
N THR A 75 -9.63 -15.84 -1.61
CA THR A 75 -9.25 -14.44 -1.43
C THR A 75 -9.55 -13.98 -0.01
N TYR A 76 -10.71 -14.34 0.55
CA TYR A 76 -11.02 -14.06 1.95
C TYR A 76 -10.07 -14.80 2.90
N ASP A 77 -9.72 -16.06 2.61
CA ASP A 77 -8.72 -16.81 3.39
C ASP A 77 -7.35 -16.12 3.41
N VAL A 78 -6.93 -15.52 2.27
CA VAL A 78 -5.69 -14.73 2.20
C VAL A 78 -5.80 -13.48 3.07
N MET A 79 -6.95 -12.80 3.10
CA MET A 79 -7.14 -11.64 3.99
C MET A 79 -6.93 -12.04 5.45
N GLU A 80 -7.53 -13.14 5.91
CA GLU A 80 -7.35 -13.58 7.29
C GLU A 80 -5.89 -13.95 7.59
N ARG A 81 -5.22 -14.67 6.69
CA ARG A 81 -3.79 -14.98 6.85
C ARG A 81 -2.91 -13.73 6.94
N ILE A 82 -3.25 -12.68 6.21
CA ILE A 82 -2.54 -11.40 6.27
C ILE A 82 -2.79 -10.69 7.60
N ARG A 83 -4.03 -10.69 8.10
CA ARG A 83 -4.36 -10.15 9.43
C ARG A 83 -3.56 -10.87 10.52
N ASP A 84 -3.50 -12.20 10.46
CA ASP A 84 -2.76 -13.02 11.42
C ASP A 84 -1.24 -12.80 11.34
N ALA A 85 -0.69 -12.77 10.11
CA ALA A 85 0.75 -12.66 9.92
C ALA A 85 1.32 -11.28 10.28
N TYR A 86 0.56 -10.21 10.05
CA TYR A 86 1.10 -8.84 10.11
C TYR A 86 0.39 -7.92 11.10
N GLY A 87 -0.78 -8.30 11.63
CA GLY A 87 -1.64 -7.41 12.42
C GLY A 87 -2.30 -6.29 11.60
N THR A 88 -2.24 -6.39 10.26
CA THR A 88 -2.79 -5.40 9.34
C THR A 88 -4.32 -5.40 9.41
N LYS A 89 -4.92 -4.22 9.47
CA LYS A 89 -6.38 -4.08 9.34
C LYS A 89 -6.72 -3.93 7.86
N ILE A 90 -7.48 -4.89 7.34
CA ILE A 90 -8.06 -4.93 5.99
C ILE A 90 -9.56 -4.71 6.09
#